data_AF-A0A4R9VBZ8-F1
#
_entry.id   AF-A0A4R9VBZ8-F1
#
_cell.length_a   1.000
_cell.length_b   1.000
_cell.length_c   1.000
_cell.angle_alpha   90.00
_cell.angle_beta   90.00
_cell.angle_gamma   90.00
#
_symmetry.space_group_name_H-M   'P 1'
#
loop_
_entity.id
_entity.type
_entity.pdbx_description
1 polymer ?
#
loop_
_entity_poly.entity_id
_entity_poly.type
_entity_poly.pdbx_seq_one_letter_code
_entity_poly.pdbx_strand_id
1 'polypeptide(L)' 'GCFVFLGNGASAPLHNPSYDFNDEGLLHGARFHAAVARRRLAAG' A
#
# COMPACT_ATOMS: atom_id res chain seq x y z
N GLY A 1 -8.89 -4.32 -12.21
CA GLY A 1 -8.32 -4.20 -10.85
C GLY A 1 -6.90 -3.68 -10.92
N CYS A 2 -6.30 -3.34 -9.79
CA CYS A 2 -4.90 -2.89 -9.69
C CYS A 2 -4.25 -3.66 -8.54
N PHE A 3 -3.07 -4.26 -8.80
CA PHE A 3 -2.24 -4.90 -7.79
C PHE A 3 -0.87 -4.22 -7.81
N VAL A 4 -0.37 -3.84 -6.64
CA VAL A 4 0.90 -3.12 -6.49
C VAL A 4 1.63 -3.62 -5.25
N PHE A 5 2.96 -3.71 -5.34
CA PHE A 5 3.80 -3.83 -4.17
C PHE A 5 4.12 -2.44 -3.63
N LEU A 6 3.65 -2.15 -2.42
CA LEU A 6 4.05 -0.98 -1.65
C LEU A 6 5.16 -1.45 -0.71
N GLY A 7 6.39 -0.99 -0.94
CA GLY A 7 7.57 -1.49 -0.23
C GLY A 7 7.44 -1.44 1.29
N ASN A 8 8.15 -2.33 1.99
CA ASN A 8 8.06 -2.51 3.44
C ASN A 8 9.26 -1.93 4.21
N GLY A 9 10.17 -1.20 3.53
CA GLY A 9 11.38 -0.67 4.17
C GLY A 9 12.38 -1.75 4.58
N ALA A 10 13.24 -1.42 5.54
CA ALA A 10 14.29 -2.31 6.03
C ALA A 10 13.74 -3.35 7.01
N SER A 11 13.34 -4.51 6.49
CA SER A 11 12.79 -5.64 7.25
C SER A 11 13.27 -6.97 6.66
N ALA A 12 13.04 -8.08 7.37
CA ALA A 12 13.33 -9.43 6.85
C ALA A 12 12.50 -9.73 5.58
N PRO A 13 12.85 -10.73 4.76
CA PRO A 13 12.04 -11.09 3.59
C PRO A 13 10.71 -11.73 3.99
N LEU A 14 9.74 -11.72 3.07
CA LEU A 14 8.43 -12.36 3.27
C LEU A 14 8.59 -13.81 3.73
N HIS A 15 7.68 -14.26 4.62
CA HIS A 15 7.68 -15.56 5.29
C HIS A 15 8.78 -15.77 6.35
N ASN A 16 9.58 -14.76 6.67
CA ASN A 16 10.47 -14.81 7.82
C ASN A 16 9.69 -14.46 9.12
N PRO A 17 9.88 -15.19 10.24
CA PRO A 17 9.20 -14.88 11.51
C PRO A 17 9.63 -13.54 12.13
N SER A 18 10.75 -12.98 11.68
CA SER A 18 11.23 -11.64 12.07
C SER A 18 10.79 -10.56 11.07
N TYR A 19 9.84 -10.85 10.18
CA TYR A 19 9.27 -9.83 9.29
C TYR A 19 8.49 -8.80 10.12
N ASP A 20 9.00 -7.57 10.10
CA ASP A 20 8.36 -6.41 10.70
C ASP A 20 7.60 -5.62 9.63
N PHE A 21 6.32 -5.32 9.85
CA PHE A 21 5.50 -4.55 8.91
C PHE A 21 5.73 -3.06 9.09
N ASN A 22 5.93 -2.34 7.98
CA ASN A 22 6.11 -0.90 8.05
C ASN A 22 4.77 -0.15 8.10
N ASP A 23 4.34 0.20 9.30
CA ASP A 23 3.09 0.94 9.56
C ASP A 23 3.03 2.32 8.90
N GLU A 24 4.17 2.98 8.68
CA GLU A 24 4.22 4.25 7.95
C GLU A 24 3.66 4.09 6.52
N GLY A 25 3.75 2.89 5.95
CA GLY A 25 3.20 2.57 4.62
C GLY A 25 1.67 2.58 4.54
N LEU A 26 0.95 2.39 5.65
CA LEU A 26 -0.51 2.22 5.65
C LEU A 26 -1.24 3.42 5.04
N LEU A 27 -0.88 4.64 5.47
CA LEU A 27 -1.50 5.86 4.95
C LEU A 27 -1.15 6.11 3.48
N HIS A 28 0.04 5.71 3.03
CA HIS A 28 0.41 5.81 1.61
C HIS A 28 -0.46 4.90 0.73
N GLY A 29 -0.63 3.64 1.13
CA GLY A 29 -1.48 2.68 0.41
C GLY A 29 -2.95 3.11 0.34
N ALA A 30 -3.51 3.52 1.49
CA ALA A 30 -4.88 4.02 1.57
C ALA A 30 -5.10 5.25 0.67
N ARG A 31 -4.18 6.22 0.71
CA ARG A 31 -4.25 7.43 -0.14
C ARG A 31 -4.13 7.10 -1.61
N PHE A 32 -3.26 6.16 -2.00
CA PHE A 32 -3.12 5.71 -3.38
C PHE A 32 -4.44 5.12 -3.90
N HIS A 33 -5.05 4.17 -3.18
CA HIS A 33 -6.33 3.59 -3.58
C HIS A 33 -7.46 4.62 -3.60
N ALA A 34 -7.55 5.51 -2.61
CA ALA A 34 -8.54 6.58 -2.59
C ALA A 34 -8.37 7.54 -3.79
N ALA A 35 -7.13 7.85 -4.19
CA ALA A 35 -6.86 8.67 -5.37
C ALA A 35 -7.29 7.98 -6.67
N VAL A 36 -7.02 6.68 -6.81
CA VAL A 36 -7.50 5.89 -7.95
C VAL A 36 -9.03 5.91 -8.02
N ALA A 37 -9.70 5.65 -6.89
CA ALA A 37 -11.16 5.67 -6.81
C ALA A 37 -11.73 7.04 -7.21
N ARG A 38 -11.23 8.14 -6.62
CA ARG A 38 -11.66 9.51 -6.97
C ARG A 38 -11.48 9.82 -8.44
N ARG A 39 -10.35 9.43 -9.05
CA ARG A 39 -10.09 9.70 -10.48
C ARG A 39 -11.02 8.92 -11.40
N ARG A 40 -11.41 7.71 -11.00
CA ARG A 40 -12.24 6.81 -11.84
C ARG A 40 -13.73 7.00 -11.62
N LEU A 41 -14.13 7.51 -10.46
CA LEU A 41 -15.51 7.66 -10.03
C LEU A 41 -15.88 9.13 -9.78
N ALA A 42 -15.12 10.08 -10.32
CA ALA A 42 -15.47 11.50 -10.22
C ALA A 42 -16.89 11.68 -10.80
N ALA A 43 -17.79 12.26 -10.00
CA ALA A 43 -19.11 12.63 -10.47
C ALA A 43 -18.94 13.64 -11.62
N GLY A 44 -19.62 13.38 -12.74
CA GLY A 44 -19.71 14.31 -13.87
C GLY A 44 -20.52 15.54 -13.50
#